data_AF-A0A3F2UG69-F1
#
_entry.id   AF-A0A3F2UG69-F1
#
_cell.length_a   1.000
_cell.length_b   1.000
_cell.length_c   1.000
_cell.angle_alpha   90.00
_cell.angle_beta   90.00
_cell.angle_gamma   90.00
#
_symmetry.space_group_name_H-M   'P 1'
#
loop_
_entity.id
_entity.type
_entity.pdbx_description
1 polymer ?
#
loop_
_entity_poly.entity_id
_entity_poly.type
_entity_poly.pdbx_seq_one_letter_code
_entity_poly.pdbx_strand_id
1 'polypeptide(L)'
;MADQAEFDEKVRDDIWTILSRKYNTVRRGGHPVDTDEHLHERSFWPDMRFHKVETIDGPNGRQIRLTFTPKVEPSATYGYRVDVDKAAAAWSEKVGIRDPHQNPSMFAAELIWYMVAYIGSMKIETCPEDDTGVRWINTGADVFEPLPDAEAHHHH
;
A
#
# COMPACT_ATOMS: atom_id res chain seq x y z
N MET A 1 -15.63 -13.58 14.16
CA MET A 1 -14.23 -14.09 14.06
C MET A 1 -13.95 -14.73 12.72
N ALA A 2 -14.78 -15.67 12.22
CA ALA A 2 -14.59 -16.22 10.85
C ALA A 2 -14.72 -15.14 9.75
N ASP A 3 -15.67 -14.22 9.92
CA ASP A 3 -15.94 -13.12 8.99
C ASP A 3 -14.77 -12.14 8.80
N GLN A 4 -14.02 -11.85 9.88
CA GLN A 4 -12.87 -10.95 9.82
C GLN A 4 -11.69 -11.59 9.07
N ALA A 5 -11.36 -12.84 9.40
CA ALA A 5 -10.27 -13.53 8.73
C ALA A 5 -10.53 -13.72 7.23
N GLU A 6 -11.78 -13.98 6.84
CA GLU A 6 -12.18 -14.06 5.43
C GLU A 6 -12.07 -12.70 4.73
N PHE A 7 -12.49 -11.62 5.40
CA PHE A 7 -12.33 -10.26 4.90
C PHE A 7 -10.85 -9.89 4.70
N ASP A 8 -10.00 -10.14 5.70
CA ASP A 8 -8.56 -9.87 5.62
C ASP A 8 -7.91 -10.59 4.46
N GLU A 9 -8.22 -11.88 4.26
CA GLU A 9 -7.72 -12.66 3.14
C GLU A 9 -8.23 -12.14 1.80
N LYS A 10 -9.50 -11.74 1.72
CA LYS A 10 -10.08 -11.15 0.52
C LYS A 10 -9.39 -9.83 0.15
N VAL A 11 -9.14 -8.96 1.12
CA VAL A 11 -8.39 -7.71 0.92
C VAL A 11 -6.97 -8.00 0.48
N ARG A 12 -6.28 -8.94 1.14
CA ARG A 12 -4.93 -9.38 0.79
C ARG A 12 -4.84 -9.89 -0.66
N ASP A 13 -5.79 -10.72 -1.08
CA ASP A 13 -5.84 -11.30 -2.42
C ASP A 13 -6.14 -10.25 -3.50
N ASP A 14 -7.01 -9.28 -3.20
CA ASP A 14 -7.29 -8.15 -4.10
C ASP A 14 -6.06 -7.26 -4.24
N ILE A 15 -5.36 -6.96 -3.14
CA ILE A 15 -4.10 -6.21 -3.18
C ILE A 15 -3.06 -6.94 -4.03
N TRP A 16 -2.85 -8.24 -3.78
CA TRP A 16 -1.92 -9.07 -4.55
C TRP A 16 -2.26 -9.07 -6.05
N THR A 17 -3.54 -9.21 -6.38
CA THR A 17 -4.04 -9.24 -7.75
C THR A 17 -3.77 -7.92 -8.47
N ILE A 18 -4.07 -6.78 -7.83
CA ILE A 18 -3.86 -5.46 -8.42
C ILE A 18 -2.36 -5.19 -8.62
N LEU A 19 -1.54 -5.39 -7.58
CA LEU A 19 -0.09 -5.12 -7.64
C LEU A 19 0.64 -6.07 -8.58
N SER A 20 0.30 -7.36 -8.59
CA SER A 20 0.87 -8.31 -9.55
C SER A 20 0.51 -7.95 -10.99
N ARG A 21 -0.73 -7.52 -11.24
CA ARG A 21 -1.09 -7.01 -12.57
C ARG A 21 -0.25 -5.79 -12.94
N LYS A 22 -0.03 -4.83 -12.04
CA LYS A 22 0.76 -3.63 -12.34
C LYS A 22 2.26 -3.92 -12.53
N TYR A 23 2.87 -4.74 -11.68
CA TYR A 23 4.33 -4.89 -11.59
C TYR A 23 4.88 -6.19 -12.18
N ASN A 24 4.08 -7.27 -12.27
CA ASN A 24 4.50 -8.55 -12.83
C ASN A 24 4.04 -8.80 -14.27
N THR A 25 3.06 -8.04 -14.79
CA THR A 25 2.82 -8.07 -16.23
C THR A 25 3.91 -7.27 -16.92
N VAL A 26 4.82 -7.99 -17.58
CA VAL A 26 5.71 -7.40 -18.58
C VAL A 26 4.78 -6.76 -19.62
N ARG A 27 4.60 -5.42 -19.60
CA ARG A 27 3.92 -4.66 -20.66
C ARG A 27 4.74 -4.80 -21.96
N ARG A 28 4.68 -5.97 -22.59
CA ARG A 28 5.01 -6.17 -24.00
C ARG A 28 3.81 -5.70 -24.80
N GLY A 29 3.78 -4.43 -25.15
CA GLY A 29 2.74 -3.84 -26.00
C GLY A 29 1.99 -2.74 -25.26
N GLY A 30 2.40 -1.49 -25.49
CA GLY A 30 1.63 -0.33 -25.09
C GLY A 30 0.25 -0.38 -25.76
N HIS A 31 -0.79 -0.45 -24.94
CA HIS A 31 -2.13 -0.13 -25.41
C HIS A 31 -2.25 1.40 -25.48
N PRO A 32 -2.92 1.96 -26.51
CA PRO A 32 -3.12 3.40 -26.67
C PRO A 32 -4.04 4.02 -25.60
N VAL A 33 -4.43 3.27 -24.56
CA VAL A 33 -5.10 3.80 -23.36
C VAL A 33 -4.08 4.38 -22.37
N ASP A 34 -2.79 4.04 -22.49
CA ASP A 34 -1.69 4.65 -21.70
C ASP A 34 -1.28 6.05 -22.20
N THR A 35 -1.90 6.55 -23.26
CA THR A 35 -1.53 7.86 -23.82
C THR A 35 -2.13 9.02 -23.01
N ASP A 36 -3.17 8.77 -22.20
CA ASP A 36 -3.66 9.74 -21.21
C ASP A 36 -2.81 9.76 -19.93
N GLU A 37 -2.03 8.71 -19.63
CA GLU A 37 -1.02 8.74 -18.54
C GLU A 37 0.24 9.55 -18.93
N HIS A 38 0.35 10.03 -20.17
CA HIS A 38 1.51 10.79 -20.67
C HIS A 38 1.34 12.32 -20.65
N LEU A 39 0.24 12.83 -20.09
CA LEU A 39 0.07 14.26 -19.89
C LEU A 39 0.79 14.71 -18.59
N HIS A 40 2.09 14.96 -18.72
CA HIS A 40 2.89 15.95 -17.97
C HIS A 40 3.20 15.76 -16.46
N GLU A 41 2.85 14.65 -15.82
CA GLU A 41 3.07 14.52 -14.36
C GLU A 41 3.82 13.22 -14.02
N ARG A 42 4.59 13.24 -12.92
CA ARG A 42 5.33 12.09 -12.38
C ARG A 42 4.52 10.80 -12.56
N SER A 43 5.16 9.72 -13.01
CA SER A 43 4.57 8.37 -12.94
C SER A 43 4.02 8.15 -11.53
N PHE A 44 2.68 8.14 -11.40
CA PHE A 44 2.00 8.01 -10.10
C PHE A 44 2.47 6.75 -9.36
N TRP A 45 2.76 5.69 -10.11
CA TRP A 45 3.27 4.43 -9.59
C TRP A 45 4.79 4.44 -9.44
N PRO A 46 5.36 4.14 -8.26
CA PRO A 46 6.80 4.11 -8.06
C PRO A 46 7.41 2.96 -8.87
N ASP A 47 8.59 3.18 -9.45
CA ASP A 47 9.28 2.11 -10.18
C ASP A 47 9.96 1.13 -9.21
N MET A 48 9.35 -0.04 -9.01
CA MET A 48 9.77 -1.04 -8.05
C MET A 48 9.56 -2.47 -8.59
N ARG A 49 10.32 -3.41 -8.03
CA ARG A 49 10.02 -4.83 -8.08
C ARG A 49 9.15 -5.19 -6.89
N PHE A 50 7.94 -5.64 -7.16
CA PHE A 50 7.02 -6.13 -6.15
C PHE A 50 7.30 -7.61 -5.82
N HIS A 51 7.31 -7.99 -4.54
CA HIS A 51 7.70 -9.35 -4.12
C HIS A 51 6.52 -10.20 -3.66
N LYS A 52 5.82 -9.77 -2.60
CA LYS A 52 4.71 -10.53 -1.99
C LYS A 52 3.74 -9.65 -1.22
N VAL A 53 2.50 -10.13 -1.10
CA VAL A 53 1.54 -9.75 -0.05
C VAL A 53 1.29 -10.97 0.83
N GLU A 54 1.41 -10.82 2.13
CA GLU A 54 1.14 -11.89 3.09
C GLU A 54 0.34 -11.39 4.28
N THR A 55 -0.42 -12.28 4.89
CA THR A 55 -1.12 -12.02 6.14
C THR A 55 -0.34 -12.67 7.27
N ILE A 56 -0.17 -11.95 8.38
CA ILE A 56 0.57 -12.43 9.55
C ILE A 56 -0.20 -12.09 10.82
N ASP A 57 -0.28 -13.07 11.71
CA ASP A 57 -0.74 -12.85 13.07
C ASP A 57 0.40 -12.26 13.91
N GLY A 58 0.15 -11.10 14.52
CA GLY A 58 1.09 -10.42 15.39
C GLY A 58 0.50 -10.11 16.77
N PRO A 59 1.33 -9.64 17.72
CA PRO A 59 0.86 -9.24 19.05
C PRO A 59 -0.15 -8.07 19.02
N ASN A 60 -0.17 -7.31 17.93
CA ASN A 60 -1.09 -6.20 17.71
C ASN A 60 -2.29 -6.59 16.83
N GLY A 61 -2.54 -7.87 16.62
CA GLY A 61 -3.58 -8.37 15.71
C GLY A 61 -3.01 -8.83 14.37
N ARG A 62 -3.93 -9.21 13.48
CA ARG A 62 -3.63 -9.71 12.14
C ARG A 62 -3.29 -8.52 11.23
N GLN A 63 -2.20 -8.65 10.48
CA GLN A 63 -1.71 -7.60 9.59
C GLN A 63 -1.47 -8.13 8.19
N ILE A 64 -1.76 -7.31 7.19
CA ILE A 64 -1.26 -7.49 5.84
C ILE A 64 0.12 -6.84 5.74
N ARG A 65 1.08 -7.56 5.16
CA ARG A 65 2.42 -7.08 4.87
C ARG A 65 2.73 -7.19 3.40
N LEU A 66 3.35 -6.14 2.87
CA LEU A 66 3.79 -6.04 1.50
C LEU A 66 5.29 -5.79 1.50
N THR A 67 6.02 -6.44 0.59
CA THR A 67 7.44 -6.13 0.38
C THR A 67 7.76 -5.84 -1.07
N PHE A 68 8.70 -4.91 -1.28
CA PHE A 68 9.12 -4.44 -2.59
C PHE A 68 10.57 -3.93 -2.57
N THR A 69 11.18 -3.83 -3.74
CA THR A 69 12.51 -3.25 -3.94
C THR A 69 12.42 -2.16 -5.01
N PRO A 70 12.67 -0.88 -4.67
CA PRO A 70 12.78 0.19 -5.64
C PRO A 70 13.85 -0.12 -6.69
N LYS A 71 13.61 0.17 -7.97
CA LYS A 71 14.63 -0.06 -9.01
C LYS A 71 15.85 0.86 -8.86
N VAL A 72 15.67 2.02 -8.24
CA VAL A 72 16.73 3.00 -7.95
C VAL A 72 17.67 2.53 -6.82
N GLU A 73 17.22 1.61 -5.97
CA GLU A 73 17.98 1.05 -4.86
C GLU A 73 17.82 -0.48 -4.81
N PRO A 74 18.39 -1.22 -5.79
CA PRO A 74 18.12 -2.65 -5.96
C PRO A 74 18.68 -3.54 -4.85
N SER A 75 19.54 -3.00 -3.99
CA SER A 75 20.12 -3.71 -2.84
C SER A 75 19.24 -3.66 -1.58
N ALA A 76 18.21 -2.81 -1.54
CA ALA A 76 17.36 -2.64 -0.37
C ALA A 76 15.98 -3.28 -0.58
N THR A 77 15.44 -3.87 0.48
CA THR A 77 14.05 -4.34 0.51
C THR A 77 13.27 -3.49 1.50
N TYR A 78 12.15 -2.96 1.04
CA TYR A 78 11.24 -2.17 1.84
C TYR A 78 9.96 -2.95 2.11
N GLY A 79 9.31 -2.61 3.21
CA GLY A 79 8.06 -3.22 3.63
C GLY A 79 7.01 -2.19 4.02
N TYR A 80 5.76 -2.47 3.67
CA TYR A 80 4.57 -1.73 4.12
C TYR A 80 3.65 -2.65 4.91
N ARG A 81 3.11 -2.17 6.02
CA ARG A 81 2.19 -2.90 6.91
C ARG A 81 0.82 -2.28 6.86
N VAL A 82 -0.20 -3.10 7.07
CA VAL A 82 -1.60 -2.68 7.23
C VAL A 82 -2.21 -3.48 8.36
N ASP A 83 -2.64 -2.79 9.41
CA ASP A 83 -3.58 -3.29 10.39
C ASP A 83 -4.99 -3.11 9.78
N VAL A 84 -5.59 -4.21 9.31
CA VAL A 84 -6.78 -4.17 8.46
C VAL A 84 -7.98 -3.61 9.22
N ASP A 85 -8.14 -3.99 10.48
CA ASP A 85 -9.23 -3.51 11.34
C ASP A 85 -9.17 -1.99 11.52
N LYS A 86 -7.98 -1.47 11.84
CA LYS A 86 -7.79 -0.02 12.01
C LYS A 86 -7.95 0.74 10.71
N ALA A 87 -7.37 0.22 9.62
CA ALA A 87 -7.50 0.84 8.32
C ALA A 87 -8.96 0.86 7.84
N ALA A 88 -9.72 -0.21 8.09
CA ALA A 88 -11.15 -0.31 7.78
C ALA A 88 -11.96 0.72 8.57
N ALA A 89 -11.67 0.89 9.87
CA ALA A 89 -12.32 1.89 10.70
C ALA A 89 -12.01 3.32 10.21
N ALA A 90 -10.73 3.65 10.00
CA ALA A 90 -10.30 4.97 9.51
C ALA A 90 -10.88 5.29 8.12
N TRP A 91 -10.91 4.29 7.24
CA TRP A 91 -11.50 4.42 5.92
C TRP A 91 -13.00 4.72 5.98
N SER A 92 -13.74 3.96 6.80
CA SER A 92 -15.19 4.12 6.97
C SER A 92 -15.56 5.52 7.47
N GLU A 93 -14.76 6.08 8.39
CA GLU A 93 -14.89 7.45 8.88
C GLU A 93 -14.64 8.46 7.75
N LYS A 94 -13.56 8.29 6.99
CA LYS A 94 -13.18 9.17 5.88
C LYS A 94 -14.21 9.22 4.75
N VAL A 95 -14.78 8.09 4.37
CA VAL A 95 -15.75 8.00 3.25
C VAL A 95 -17.21 8.12 3.69
N GLY A 96 -17.45 8.26 5.00
CA GLY A 96 -18.70 8.70 5.58
C GLY A 96 -19.91 7.79 5.32
N ILE A 97 -19.81 6.47 5.60
CA ILE A 97 -20.88 5.44 5.78
C ILE A 97 -20.59 4.12 5.04
N ARG A 98 -19.66 4.07 4.08
CA ARG A 98 -19.40 2.81 3.36
C ARG A 98 -18.72 1.80 4.27
N ASP A 99 -19.30 0.61 4.34
CA ASP A 99 -18.72 -0.54 5.03
C ASP A 99 -17.71 -1.23 4.11
N PRO A 100 -16.42 -1.32 4.51
CA PRO A 100 -15.40 -1.98 3.71
C PRO A 100 -15.69 -3.48 3.54
N HIS A 101 -16.39 -4.13 4.47
CA HIS A 101 -16.80 -5.54 4.34
C HIS A 101 -17.76 -5.76 3.16
N GLN A 102 -18.56 -4.74 2.80
CA GLN A 102 -19.45 -4.80 1.64
C GLN A 102 -18.71 -4.52 0.32
N ASN A 103 -17.54 -3.87 0.38
CA ASN A 103 -16.79 -3.43 -0.80
C ASN A 103 -15.27 -3.67 -0.66
N PRO A 104 -14.82 -4.92 -0.40
CA PRO A 104 -13.42 -5.21 -0.06
C PRO A 104 -12.44 -4.81 -1.17
N SER A 105 -12.84 -4.95 -2.44
CA SER A 105 -11.99 -4.60 -3.57
C SER A 105 -11.77 -3.08 -3.72
N MET A 106 -12.77 -2.27 -3.37
CA MET A 106 -12.64 -0.81 -3.38
C MET A 106 -11.73 -0.35 -2.23
N PHE A 107 -11.94 -0.91 -1.04
CA PHE A 107 -11.07 -0.69 0.10
C PHE A 107 -9.61 -1.08 -0.20
N ALA A 108 -9.37 -2.25 -0.81
CA ALA A 108 -8.05 -2.69 -1.27
C ALA A 108 -7.41 -1.72 -2.28
N ALA A 109 -8.19 -1.18 -3.22
CA ALA A 109 -7.69 -0.19 -4.18
C ALA A 109 -7.28 1.13 -3.50
N GLU A 110 -8.06 1.59 -2.51
CA GLU A 110 -7.72 2.79 -1.74
C GLU A 110 -6.51 2.58 -0.82
N LEU A 111 -6.35 1.38 -0.24
CA LEU A 111 -5.13 1.02 0.49
C LEU A 111 -3.89 1.13 -0.39
N ILE A 112 -3.96 0.62 -1.62
CA ILE A 112 -2.84 0.71 -2.58
C ILE A 112 -2.57 2.18 -2.94
N TRP A 113 -3.61 2.96 -3.20
CA TRP A 113 -3.46 4.38 -3.53
C TRP A 113 -2.79 5.13 -2.39
N TYR A 114 -3.24 4.90 -1.14
CA TYR A 114 -2.65 5.52 0.04
C TYR A 114 -1.20 5.08 0.25
N MET A 115 -0.89 3.77 0.11
CA MET A 115 0.48 3.26 0.19
C MET A 115 1.40 3.95 -0.81
N VAL A 116 0.98 4.09 -2.06
CA VAL A 116 1.78 4.74 -3.12
C VAL A 116 2.00 6.22 -2.80
N ALA A 117 0.96 6.94 -2.36
CA ALA A 117 1.08 8.33 -1.95
C ALA A 117 2.02 8.49 -0.74
N TYR A 118 1.88 7.61 0.25
CA TYR A 118 2.70 7.57 1.46
C TYR A 118 4.18 7.37 1.12
N ILE A 119 4.52 6.37 0.29
CA ILE A 119 5.87 6.14 -0.23
C ILE A 119 6.41 7.40 -0.94
N GLY A 120 5.58 8.06 -1.74
CA GLY A 120 5.96 9.28 -2.46
C GLY A 120 6.21 10.49 -1.55
N SER A 121 5.61 10.53 -0.36
CA SER A 121 5.69 11.62 0.62
C SER A 121 6.72 11.43 1.73
N MET A 122 7.49 10.33 1.71
CA MET A 122 8.40 10.00 2.80
C MET A 122 9.81 9.69 2.30
N LYS A 123 10.80 9.89 3.18
CA LYS A 123 12.20 9.50 2.93
C LYS A 123 12.44 8.06 3.34
N ILE A 124 12.01 7.12 2.50
CA ILE A 124 12.08 5.68 2.79
C ILE A 124 13.50 5.21 3.13
N GLU A 125 14.54 5.84 2.57
CA GLU A 125 15.96 5.52 2.80
C GLU A 125 16.41 5.66 4.27
N THR A 126 15.63 6.36 5.10
CA THR A 126 15.89 6.56 6.53
C THR A 126 15.21 5.52 7.42
N CYS A 127 14.38 4.65 6.85
CA CYS A 127 13.64 3.65 7.62
C CYS A 127 14.57 2.59 8.20
N PRO A 128 14.41 2.23 9.49
CA PRO A 128 15.24 1.23 10.13
C PRO A 128 15.01 -0.15 9.51
N GLU A 129 16.11 -0.89 9.36
CA GLU A 129 16.12 -2.27 8.88
C GLU A 129 15.90 -3.22 10.06
N ASP A 130 15.06 -4.24 9.86
CA ASP A 130 14.86 -5.30 10.84
C ASP A 130 15.84 -6.46 10.68
N ASP A 131 15.77 -7.45 11.57
CA ASP A 131 16.65 -8.64 11.55
C ASP A 131 16.50 -9.50 10.28
N THR A 132 15.48 -9.25 9.46
CA THR A 132 15.24 -9.95 8.18
C THR A 132 15.75 -9.16 6.97
N GLY A 133 16.37 -7.98 7.19
CA GLY A 133 16.87 -7.12 6.13
C GLY A 133 15.78 -6.28 5.46
N VAL A 134 14.60 -6.14 6.07
CA VAL A 134 13.48 -5.35 5.53
C VAL A 134 13.38 -4.02 6.26
N ARG A 135 13.38 -2.93 5.49
CA ARG A 135 13.14 -1.57 5.98
C ARG A 135 11.65 -1.28 5.97
N TRP A 136 11.04 -1.28 7.14
CA TRP A 136 9.61 -1.06 7.24
C TRP A 136 9.28 0.42 7.32
N ILE A 137 8.45 0.87 6.39
CA ILE A 137 8.21 2.29 6.18
C ILE A 137 7.06 2.84 7.05
N ASN A 138 6.27 1.96 7.64
CA ASN A 138 5.17 2.32 8.52
C ASN A 138 4.92 1.25 9.59
N THR A 139 4.08 1.60 10.56
CA THR A 139 3.71 0.70 11.67
C THR A 139 2.53 -0.21 11.30
N GLY A 140 1.70 0.23 10.36
CA GLY A 140 0.47 -0.42 9.91
C GLY A 140 -0.79 0.12 10.56
N ALA A 141 -0.67 0.81 11.71
CA ALA A 141 -1.79 1.47 12.37
C ALA A 141 -2.02 2.91 11.88
N ASP A 142 -1.11 3.42 11.05
CA ASP A 142 -1.03 4.77 10.49
C ASP A 142 -1.63 4.88 9.08
N VAL A 143 -2.43 3.89 8.69
CA VAL A 143 -3.05 3.83 7.37
C VAL A 143 -4.28 4.71 7.33
N PHE A 144 -4.37 5.57 6.30
CA PHE A 144 -5.35 6.66 6.14
C PHE A 144 -5.24 7.83 7.13
N GLU A 145 -4.16 7.90 7.91
CA GLU A 145 -3.78 9.12 8.64
C GLU A 145 -3.28 10.23 7.67
N PRO A 146 -3.12 11.48 8.14
CA PRO A 146 -2.49 12.53 7.33
C PRO A 146 -1.10 12.10 6.81
N LEU A 147 -0.82 12.38 5.54
CA LEU A 147 0.48 12.07 4.94
C LEU A 147 1.60 12.89 5.61
N PRO A 148 2.83 12.36 5.76
CA PRO A 148 3.94 13.05 6.41
C PRO A 148 4.24 14.47 5.89
N ASP A 149 4.10 14.70 4.58
CA ASP A 149 4.32 16.03 3.98
C ASP A 149 3.13 16.99 4.16
N ALA A 150 1.94 16.50 4.55
CA ALA A 150 0.76 17.34 4.73
C ALA A 150 0.91 18.29 5.93
N GLU A 151 1.59 17.86 6.99
CA GLU A 151 1.84 18.70 8.18
C GLU A 151 2.80 19.86 7.89
N ALA A 152 3.71 19.70 6.92
CA ALA A 152 4.66 20.75 6.54
C ALA A 152 4.00 21.97 5.87
N HIS A 153 2.79 21.83 5.34
CA HIS A 153 2.06 22.88 4.64
C HIS A 153 1.08 23.68 5.52
N HIS A 154 0.91 23.32 6.80
CA HIS A 154 0.03 24.05 7.74
C HIS A 154 0.72 25.17 8.52
N HIS A 155 2.01 25.40 8.29
CA HIS A 155 2.78 26.50 8.87
C HIS A 155 3.29 27.46 7.77
N HIS A 156 2.40 28.23 7.16
CA HIS A 156 2.78 29.44 6.41
C HIS A 156 1.66 30.47 6.36
#